data_AF-A0A2N9M4E2-F1
#
_entry.id   AF-A0A2N9M4E2-F1
#
_cell.length_a   1.000
_cell.length_b   1.000
_cell.length_c   1.000
_cell.angle_alpha   90.00
_cell.angle_beta   90.00
_cell.angle_gamma   90.00
#
_symmetry.space_group_name_H-M   'P 1'
#
loop_
_entity.id
_entity.type
_entity.pdbx_description
1 polymer ?
#
loop_
_entity_poly.entity_id
_entity_poly.type
_entity_poly.pdbx_seq_one_letter_code
_entity_poly.pdbx_strand_id
1 'polypeptide(L)'
;MLVMRRRAGESFLIGEAIEIEVLDVCGTRVKLGIVAPESVIIQRKETKITRDENITAARSVRQLNISSLLNEVPFPPARQPVKSLTDTAILTKKCT
;
A
#
# COMPACT_ATOMS: atom_id res chain seq x y z
N MET A 1 -20.29 -14.94 11.02
CA MET A 1 -19.27 -15.25 10.00
C MET A 1 -19.91 -16.20 8.99
N LEU A 2 -19.99 -15.81 7.72
CA LEU A 2 -20.46 -16.69 6.64
C LEU A 2 -19.25 -17.36 5.98
N VAL A 3 -19.31 -18.68 5.76
CA VAL A 3 -18.20 -19.46 5.20
C VAL A 3 -18.66 -20.14 3.93
N MET A 4 -17.98 -19.86 2.82
CA MET A 4 -18.24 -20.47 1.51
C MET A 4 -16.92 -20.87 0.87
N ARG A 5 -16.94 -21.97 0.10
CA ARG A 5 -15.76 -22.45 -0.63
C ARG A 5 -15.91 -22.11 -2.10
N ARG A 6 -14.90 -21.48 -2.68
CA ARG A 6 -14.81 -21.16 -4.11
C ARG A 6 -13.52 -21.73 -4.69
N ARG A 7 -13.59 -22.19 -5.93
CA ARG A 7 -12.46 -22.61 -6.77
C ARG A 7 -11.95 -21.41 -7.56
N ALA A 8 -10.76 -21.55 -8.16
CA ALA A 8 -10.25 -20.55 -9.10
C ALA A 8 -11.23 -20.38 -10.28
N GLY A 9 -11.47 -19.14 -10.69
CA GLY A 9 -12.43 -18.74 -11.72
C GLY A 9 -13.86 -18.56 -11.22
N GLU A 10 -14.15 -18.77 -9.92
CA GLU A 10 -15.47 -18.49 -9.35
C GLU A 10 -15.47 -17.12 -8.66
N SER A 11 -16.55 -16.35 -8.84
CA SER A 11 -16.79 -15.10 -8.15
C SER A 11 -18.01 -15.17 -7.22
N PHE A 12 -18.11 -14.19 -6.34
CA PHE A 12 -19.28 -13.96 -5.50
C PHE A 12 -19.49 -12.46 -5.30
N LEU A 13 -20.75 -12.09 -5.09
CA LEU A 13 -21.18 -10.71 -4.94
C LEU A 13 -21.48 -10.39 -3.48
N ILE A 14 -21.10 -9.19 -3.04
CA ILE A 14 -21.47 -8.62 -1.75
C ILE A 14 -22.36 -7.39 -2.03
N GLY A 15 -23.65 -7.52 -1.73
CA GLY A 15 -24.65 -6.53 -2.15
C GLY A 15 -24.77 -6.49 -3.68
N GLU A 16 -24.88 -5.29 -4.25
CA GLU A 16 -25.03 -5.10 -5.70
C GLU A 16 -23.79 -4.52 -6.39
N ALA A 17 -22.84 -3.99 -5.61
CA ALA A 17 -21.75 -3.17 -6.13
C ALA A 17 -20.34 -3.79 -5.95
N ILE A 18 -20.20 -4.83 -5.14
CA ILE A 18 -18.89 -5.42 -4.83
C ILE A 18 -18.87 -6.84 -5.37
N GLU A 19 -17.97 -7.11 -6.32
CA GLU A 19 -17.68 -8.44 -6.83
C GLU A 19 -16.28 -8.87 -6.39
N ILE A 20 -16.19 -10.10 -5.86
CA ILE A 20 -14.92 -10.72 -5.49
C ILE A 20 -14.73 -11.96 -6.34
N GLU A 21 -13.64 -11.99 -7.10
CA GLU A 21 -13.26 -13.10 -7.96
C GLU A 21 -12.03 -13.81 -7.39
N VAL A 22 -12.07 -15.14 -7.36
CA VAL A 22 -10.89 -15.96 -7.05
C VAL A 22 -10.12 -16.20 -8.35
N LEU A 23 -9.10 -15.39 -8.62
CA LEU A 23 -8.33 -15.46 -9.85
C LEU A 23 -7.48 -16.74 -9.92
N ASP A 24 -6.79 -17.07 -8.83
CA ASP A 24 -5.91 -18.24 -8.78
C ASP A 24 -5.66 -18.69 -7.33
N VAL A 25 -5.39 -19.98 -7.15
CA VAL A 25 -5.08 -20.60 -5.86
C VAL A 25 -3.72 -21.30 -5.95
N CYS A 26 -2.72 -20.70 -5.33
CA CYS A 26 -1.36 -21.22 -5.27
C CYS A 26 -1.03 -21.69 -3.85
N GLY A 27 -1.29 -22.98 -3.56
CA GLY A 27 -1.00 -23.59 -2.26
C GLY A 27 -1.69 -22.86 -1.11
N THR A 28 -0.92 -22.09 -0.33
CA THR A 28 -1.39 -21.27 0.81
C THR A 28 -1.80 -19.84 0.45
N ARG A 29 -1.50 -19.36 -0.76
CA ARG A 29 -1.84 -18.01 -1.21
C ARG A 29 -2.93 -18.05 -2.26
N VAL A 30 -3.82 -17.06 -2.19
CA VAL A 30 -4.93 -16.91 -3.15
C VAL A 30 -4.81 -15.53 -3.78
N LYS A 31 -4.91 -15.48 -5.10
CA LYS A 31 -5.03 -14.22 -5.84
C LYS A 31 -6.52 -13.87 -5.93
N LEU A 32 -6.88 -12.74 -5.32
CA LEU A 32 -8.25 -12.24 -5.31
C LEU A 32 -8.34 -11.01 -6.22
N GLY A 33 -9.28 -11.01 -7.15
CA GLY A 33 -9.77 -9.83 -7.83
C GLY A 33 -10.89 -9.21 -7.00
N ILE A 34 -10.87 -7.91 -6.80
CA ILE A 34 -11.94 -7.18 -6.10
C ILE A 34 -12.36 -6.04 -7.02
N VAL A 35 -13.61 -6.06 -7.46
CA VAL A 35 -14.25 -5.00 -8.21
C VAL A 35 -15.24 -4.33 -7.28
N ALA A 36 -15.04 -3.04 -7.01
CA ALA A 36 -15.94 -2.25 -6.20
C ALA A 36 -15.96 -0.80 -6.73
N PRO A 37 -17.03 -0.04 -6.49
CA PRO A 37 -17.07 1.38 -6.81
C PRO A 37 -16.04 2.17 -5.98
N GLU A 38 -15.65 3.33 -6.49
CA GLU A 38 -14.66 4.22 -5.85
C GLU A 38 -15.07 4.71 -4.45
N SER A 39 -16.37 4.68 -4.14
CA SER A 39 -16.89 5.01 -2.81
C SER A 39 -16.45 4.02 -1.72
N VAL A 40 -16.02 2.81 -2.08
CA VAL A 40 -15.62 1.76 -1.15
C VAL A 40 -14.10 1.65 -1.11
N ILE A 41 -13.52 1.93 0.06
CA ILE A 41 -12.08 1.83 0.29
C ILE A 41 -11.69 0.36 0.47
N ILE A 42 -10.88 -0.17 -0.45
CA ILE A 42 -10.30 -1.51 -0.36
C ILE A 42 -8.85 -1.40 0.15
N GLN A 43 -8.56 -2.01 1.30
CA GLN A 43 -7.22 -2.02 1.89
C GLN A 43 -6.89 -3.38 2.50
N ARG A 44 -5.59 -3.70 2.53
CA ARG A 44 -5.08 -4.86 3.28
C ARG A 44 -5.22 -4.59 4.78
N LYS A 45 -5.63 -5.61 5.53
CA LYS A 45 -5.86 -5.50 6.98
C LYS A 45 -4.65 -4.95 7.75
N GLU A 46 -3.45 -5.38 7.37
CA GLU A 46 -2.18 -4.93 7.96
C GLU A 46 -1.97 -3.41 7.83
N THR A 47 -2.29 -2.82 6.67
CA THR A 47 -2.15 -1.38 6.43
C THR A 47 -3.03 -0.57 7.37
N LYS A 48 -4.23 -1.07 7.69
CA LYS A 48 -5.13 -0.43 8.65
C LYS A 48 -4.53 -0.42 10.06
N ILE A 49 -3.98 -1.55 10.51
CA ILE A 49 -3.38 -1.68 11.85
C ILE A 49 -2.21 -0.70 11.99
N THR A 50 -1.29 -0.67 11.03
CA THR A 50 -0.16 0.28 11.03
C THR A 50 -0.63 1.73 11.04
N ARG A 51 -1.68 2.06 10.29
CA ARG A 51 -2.26 3.41 10.29
C ARG A 51 -2.80 3.79 11.66
N ASP A 52 -3.52 2.90 12.32
CA ASP A 52 -4.13 3.13 13.62
C ASP A 52 -3.05 3.28 14.72
N GLU A 53 -2.00 2.47 14.68
CA GLU A 53 -0.84 2.57 15.57
C GLU A 53 -0.10 3.90 15.37
N ASN A 54 0.15 4.30 14.12
CA ASN A 54 0.79 5.57 13.78
C ASN A 54 -0.03 6.76 14.29
N ILE A 55 -1.36 6.74 14.14
CA ILE A 55 -2.24 7.79 14.68
C ILE A 55 -2.16 7.85 16.21
N THR A 56 -2.12 6.69 16.86
CA THR A 56 -2.00 6.59 18.32
C THR A 56 -0.67 7.16 18.82
N ALA A 57 0.44 6.80 18.16
CA ALA A 57 1.76 7.34 18.46
C ALA A 57 1.84 8.86 18.20
N ALA A 58 1.25 9.34 17.11
CA ALA A 58 1.23 10.78 16.80
C ALA A 58 0.46 11.60 17.85
N ARG A 59 -0.63 11.04 18.40
CA ARG A 59 -1.44 11.71 19.43
C ARG A 59 -0.81 11.69 20.82
N SER A 60 0.04 10.72 21.14
CA SER A 60 0.63 10.58 22.46
C SER A 60 1.80 11.55 22.73
N VAL A 61 2.33 12.21 21.69
CA VAL A 61 3.45 13.15 21.82
C VAL A 61 2.95 14.56 22.15
N ARG A 62 3.20 15.01 23.40
CA ARG A 62 3.06 16.42 23.76
C ARG A 62 4.19 17.24 23.14
N GLN A 63 3.87 18.44 22.67
CA GLN A 63 4.79 19.36 21.96
C GLN A 63 6.11 19.64 22.70
N LEU A 64 6.08 19.55 24.04
CA LEU A 64 7.23 19.72 24.94
C LEU A 64 8.29 18.60 24.82
N ASN A 65 7.92 17.41 24.35
CA ASN A 65 8.85 16.27 24.22
C ASN A 65 9.56 16.22 22.86
N ILE A 66 9.12 17.02 21.88
CA ILE A 66 9.69 17.02 20.53
C ILE A 66 11.06 17.71 20.53
N SER A 67 11.22 18.78 21.31
CA SER A 67 12.46 19.55 21.40
C SER A 67 13.61 18.76 22.04
N SER A 68 13.34 17.96 23.07
CA SER A 68 14.34 17.10 23.71
C SER A 68 14.81 15.97 22.79
N LEU A 69 13.89 15.37 22.01
CA LEU A 69 14.22 14.31 21.06
C LEU A 69 15.07 14.81 19.88
N LEU A 70 14.84 16.05 19.40
CA LEU A 70 15.63 16.62 18.31
C LEU A 70 17.13 16.74 18.64
N ASN A 71 17.47 16.89 19.92
CA ASN A 71 18.86 16.96 20.38
C ASN A 71 19.53 15.59 20.48
N GLU A 72 18.74 14.51 20.57
CA GLU A 72 19.21 13.12 20.76
C GLU A 72 19.35 12.37 19.42
N VAL A 73 18.77 12.88 18.32
CA VAL A 73 18.83 12.20 17.02
C VAL A 73 20.13 12.57 16.29
N PRO A 74 21.06 11.62 16.07
CA PRO A 74 22.23 11.87 15.24
C PRO A 74 21.78 12.09 13.80
N PHE A 75 22.08 13.27 13.24
CA PHE A 75 21.79 13.57 11.84
C PHE A 75 22.66 12.66 10.95
N PRO A 76 22.08 11.82 10.08
CA PRO A 76 22.86 11.09 9.09
C PRO A 76 23.51 12.11 8.14
N PRO A 77 24.79 11.92 7.74
CA PRO A 77 25.46 12.86 6.85
C PRO A 77 24.64 13.04 5.57
N ALA A 78 24.56 14.29 5.09
CA ALA A 78 23.71 14.72 3.99
C ALA A 78 23.73 13.71 2.83
N ARG A 79 22.56 13.12 2.51
CA ARG A 79 22.40 12.29 1.32
C ARG A 79 22.77 13.14 0.11
N GLN A 80 23.78 12.69 -0.63
CA GLN A 80 24.16 13.31 -1.89
C GLN A 80 22.93 13.36 -2.83
N PRO A 81 22.77 14.44 -3.61
CA PRO A 81 21.63 14.57 -4.51
C PRO A 81 21.61 13.38 -5.46
N VAL A 82 20.51 12.62 -5.42
CA VAL A 82 20.25 11.54 -6.37
C VAL A 82 20.23 12.19 -7.75
N LYS A 83 21.19 11.87 -8.60
CA LYS A 83 21.26 12.39 -9.97
C LYS A 83 19.92 12.09 -10.63
N SER A 84 19.14 13.13 -10.92
CA SER A 84 17.96 13.02 -11.76
C SER A 84 18.44 12.53 -13.12
N LEU A 85 18.07 11.30 -13.48
CA LEU A 85 18.15 10.85 -14.86
C LEU A 85 17.13 11.66 -15.64
N THR A 86 17.55 12.84 -16.11
CA THR A 86 16.80 13.62 -17.09
C THR A 86 16.81 12.85 -18.41
N ASP A 87 15.60 12.60 -18.91
CA ASP A 87 15.30 12.21 -20.28
C ASP A 87 16.17 12.95 -21.29
N THR A 88 17.02 12.23 -22.04
CA THR A 88 17.53 12.66 -23.36
C THR A 88 18.27 11.55 -24.15
N ALA A 89 17.98 10.26 -23.92
CA ALA A 89 18.65 9.17 -24.65
C ALA A 89 17.72 8.23 -25.45
N ILE A 90 16.43 8.56 -25.61
CA ILE A 90 15.51 7.73 -26.42
C ILE A 90 15.32 8.27 -27.86
N LEU A 91 15.73 9.50 -28.17
CA LEU A 91 15.71 10.03 -29.54
C LEU A 91 17.11 10.27 -30.09
N THR A 92 17.79 9.22 -30.56
CA THR A 92 18.68 9.21 -31.75
C THR A 92 19.38 7.86 -31.90
N LYS A 93 18.65 6.85 -32.38
CA LYS A 93 19.18 5.88 -33.35
C LYS A 93 18.06 5.69 -34.38
N LYS A 94 17.90 6.61 -35.34
CA LYS A 94 18.48 6.53 -36.70
C LYS A 94 18.41 5.08 -37.20
N CYS A 95 17.44 4.79 -38.07
CA CYS A 95 17.71 4.68 -39.52
C CYS A 95 18.74 3.59 -39.82
N THR A 96 18.29 2.33 -39.90
CA THR A 96 18.43 1.45 -41.06
C THR A 96 17.54 0.24 -40.88
#